data_AF-A0A972P6D0-F1
#
_entry.id   AF-A0A972P6D0-F1
#
_cell.length_a   1.000
_cell.length_b   1.000
_cell.length_c   1.000
_cell.angle_alpha   90.00
_cell.angle_beta   90.00
_cell.angle_gamma   90.00
#
_symmetry.space_group_name_H-M   'P 1'
#
loop_
_entity.id
_entity.type
_entity.pdbx_description
1 polymer ?
#
loop_
_entity_poly.entity_id
_entity_poly.type
_entity_poly.pdbx_seq_one_letter_code
_entity_poly.pdbx_strand_id
1 'polypeptide(L)'
;MPERDKKPSEREIYELWWEYLKRSDNYKIYCESQPYPVQIIKNEDRSYSIIEDGRIVDYELGTPENERTMYIWSLQRNYEFFGDIFNSSFNDWWKNRKKRKDLRVLDLNDQDICTMLPEYVNQFRRHMDSKKIIKTPEDSIRLLTKAECSYVFVAVPMVGNITIEDISKQIADIRLKWKKDLVYRVADYIFKRFAMPISRVRYEELKRYLKVYDLQQQGLKIKEIAAMLDPKRTGEHPDIQRSFRSDLQKARNIIRNVELGIFPEEPILVPDSPDE
;
A
#
# COMPACT_ATOMS: atom_id res chain seq x y z
N MET A 1 -21.32 12.38 -29.15
CA MET A 1 -21.00 11.29 -28.19
C MET A 1 -19.95 11.85 -27.25
N PRO A 2 -20.10 11.73 -25.92
CA PRO A 2 -19.00 12.07 -25.02
C PRO A 2 -17.79 11.20 -25.38
N GLU A 3 -16.61 11.80 -25.54
CA GLU A 3 -15.37 11.07 -25.74
C GLU A 3 -15.29 9.97 -24.68
N ARG A 4 -14.99 8.73 -25.11
CA ARG A 4 -14.74 7.65 -24.16
C ARG A 4 -13.59 8.10 -23.27
N ASP A 5 -13.82 8.12 -21.95
CA ASP A 5 -12.84 8.54 -20.96
C ASP A 5 -11.51 7.84 -21.25
N LYS A 6 -10.53 8.61 -21.73
CA LYS A 6 -9.18 8.12 -21.97
C LYS A 6 -8.65 7.60 -20.63
N LYS A 7 -8.24 6.33 -20.60
CA LYS A 7 -7.64 5.74 -19.39
C LYS A 7 -6.41 6.57 -19.01
N PRO A 8 -6.28 7.03 -17.75
CA PRO A 8 -5.10 7.77 -17.34
C PRO A 8 -3.85 6.90 -17.49
N SER A 9 -2.74 7.52 -17.85
CA SER A 9 -1.43 6.90 -17.82
C SER A 9 -0.99 6.62 -16.38
N GLU A 10 -0.07 5.68 -16.21
CA GLU A 10 0.52 5.38 -14.89
C GLU A 10 1.10 6.65 -14.23
N ARG A 11 1.75 7.51 -15.02
CA ARG A 11 2.30 8.79 -14.57
C ARG A 11 1.24 9.71 -13.99
N GLU A 12 0.12 9.84 -14.69
CA GLU A 12 -1.00 10.69 -14.28
C GLU A 12 -1.63 10.22 -12.96
N ILE A 13 -1.68 8.90 -12.72
CA ILE A 13 -2.17 8.32 -11.46
C ILE A 13 -1.22 8.64 -10.31
N TYR A 14 0.08 8.39 -10.48
CA TYR A 14 1.08 8.68 -9.44
C TYR A 14 1.24 10.17 -9.17
N GLU A 15 1.13 11.02 -10.18
CA GLU A 15 1.13 12.48 -10.00
C GLU A 15 -0.07 12.91 -9.17
N LEU A 16 -1.24 12.33 -9.41
CA LEU A 16 -2.41 12.65 -8.62
C LEU A 16 -2.27 12.15 -7.17
N TRP A 17 -1.70 10.96 -6.95
CA TRP A 17 -1.36 10.48 -5.60
C TRP A 17 -0.40 11.45 -4.91
N TRP A 18 0.69 11.83 -5.57
CA TRP A 18 1.64 12.83 -5.08
C TRP A 18 0.93 14.11 -4.63
N GLU A 19 0.04 14.64 -5.48
CA GLU A 19 -0.71 15.85 -5.18
C GLU A 19 -1.65 15.69 -3.99
N TYR A 20 -2.35 14.56 -3.85
CA TYR A 20 -3.16 14.26 -2.66
C TYR A 20 -2.32 14.20 -1.39
N LEU A 21 -1.16 13.55 -1.46
CA LEU A 21 -0.27 13.39 -0.31
C LEU A 21 0.32 14.74 0.13
N LYS A 22 0.53 15.69 -0.79
CA LYS A 22 0.92 17.08 -0.45
C LYS A 22 -0.13 17.84 0.38
N ARG A 23 -1.38 17.37 0.43
CA ARG A 23 -2.45 17.97 1.27
C ARG A 23 -2.60 17.26 2.62
N SER A 24 -1.76 16.26 2.89
CA SER A 24 -1.70 15.62 4.20
C SER A 24 -0.79 16.43 5.14
N ASP A 25 -1.41 17.05 6.15
CA ASP A 25 -0.66 17.71 7.23
C ASP A 25 0.19 16.69 8.01
N ASN A 26 -0.33 15.47 8.22
CA ASN A 26 0.37 14.42 8.94
C ASN A 26 1.63 13.97 8.19
N TYR A 27 1.55 13.81 6.87
CA TYR A 27 2.70 13.45 6.06
C TYR A 27 3.70 14.62 5.97
N LYS A 28 3.23 15.86 5.96
CA LYS A 28 4.08 17.05 6.05
C LYS A 28 4.87 17.08 7.35
N ILE A 29 4.18 16.96 8.49
CA ILE A 29 4.80 16.88 9.82
C ILE A 29 5.80 15.72 9.86
N TYR A 30 5.46 14.59 9.25
CA TYR A 30 6.35 13.44 9.15
C TYR A 30 7.60 13.75 8.32
N CYS A 31 7.49 14.36 7.14
CA CYS A 31 8.66 14.75 6.33
C CYS A 31 9.55 15.76 7.08
N GLU A 32 8.96 16.73 7.77
CA GLU A 32 9.68 17.74 8.55
C GLU A 32 10.36 17.16 9.80
N SER A 33 9.81 16.09 10.37
CA SER A 33 10.36 15.42 11.57
C SER A 33 11.42 14.37 11.26
N GLN A 34 11.71 14.08 9.99
CA GLN A 34 12.65 13.05 9.57
C GLN A 34 14.03 13.62 9.18
N PRO A 35 14.99 13.74 10.13
CA PRO A 35 16.41 13.64 9.82
C PRO A 35 16.97 12.22 10.01
N TYR A 36 16.22 11.30 10.65
CA TYR A 36 16.68 9.95 10.99
C TYR A 36 15.65 8.89 10.57
N PRO A 37 16.01 7.92 9.71
CA PRO A 37 15.11 6.85 9.34
C PRO A 37 14.70 6.08 10.60
N VAL A 38 13.39 5.95 10.82
CA VAL A 38 12.85 5.15 11.92
C VAL A 38 13.32 3.72 11.72
N GLN A 39 14.27 3.27 12.56
CA GLN A 39 14.72 1.89 12.55
C GLN A 39 13.74 1.06 13.37
N ILE A 40 13.06 0.15 12.68
CA ILE A 40 12.14 -0.80 13.30
C ILE A 40 12.93 -2.07 13.56
N ILE A 41 13.04 -2.45 14.83
CA ILE A 41 13.61 -3.73 15.25
C ILE A 41 12.42 -4.65 15.54
N LYS A 42 12.35 -5.77 14.81
CA LYS A 42 11.33 -6.80 15.05
C LYS A 42 11.86 -7.76 16.11
N ASN A 43 11.15 -7.90 17.21
CA ASN A 43 11.54 -8.78 18.31
C ASN A 43 11.03 -10.21 18.07
N GLU A 44 11.65 -11.19 18.74
CA GLU A 44 11.32 -12.62 18.58
C GLU A 44 9.88 -12.97 19.03
N ASP A 45 9.29 -12.15 19.89
CA ASP A 45 7.96 -12.33 20.49
C ASP A 45 6.82 -11.70 19.68
N ARG A 46 7.09 -11.22 18.45
CA ARG A 46 6.17 -10.45 17.61
C ARG A 46 5.83 -9.05 18.14
N SER A 47 6.56 -8.55 19.14
CA SER A 47 6.57 -7.11 19.43
C SER A 47 7.46 -6.37 18.43
N TYR A 48 7.22 -5.08 18.29
CA TYR A 48 8.06 -4.19 17.49
C TYR A 48 8.66 -3.15 18.42
N SER A 49 9.96 -2.93 18.25
CA SER A 49 10.69 -1.85 18.89
C SER A 49 10.90 -0.75 17.85
N ILE A 50 10.46 0.47 18.15
CA ILE A 50 10.76 1.65 17.34
C ILE A 50 11.91 2.39 18.00
N ILE A 51 12.94 2.75 17.23
CA ILE A 51 13.96 3.69 17.70
C ILE A 51 13.47 5.12 17.42
N GLU A 52 12.93 5.76 18.44
CA GLU A 52 12.55 7.19 18.42
C GLU A 52 13.60 8.00 19.21
N ASP A 53 14.27 8.95 18.56
CA ASP A 53 15.31 9.80 19.18
C ASP A 53 16.39 9.02 19.96
N GLY A 54 16.77 7.84 19.46
CA GLY A 54 17.77 6.97 20.09
C GLY A 54 17.25 6.14 21.26
N ARG A 55 15.94 6.14 21.53
CA ARG A 55 15.29 5.29 22.54
C ARG A 55 14.50 4.17 21.87
N ILE A 56 14.62 2.97 22.42
CA ILE A 56 13.81 1.81 22.01
C ILE A 56 12.47 1.89 22.74
N VAL A 57 11.37 1.92 21.98
CA VAL A 57 9.99 1.85 22.50
C VAL A 57 9.35 0.56 22.02
N ASP A 58 8.94 -0.30 22.96
CA ASP A 58 8.31 -1.59 22.67
C ASP A 58 6.78 -1.46 22.57
N TYR A 59 6.18 -2.09 21.55
CA TYR A 59 4.74 -2.09 21.33
C TYR A 59 4.15 -3.51 21.35
N GLU A 60 3.12 -3.72 22.18
CA GLU A 60 2.33 -4.96 22.23
C GLU A 60 1.16 -4.90 21.25
N LEU A 61 0.99 -5.91 20.39
CA LEU A 61 -0.11 -6.01 19.41
C LEU A 61 -1.52 -6.00 20.06
N GLY A 62 -2.41 -5.12 19.58
CA GLY A 62 -3.83 -5.05 19.96
C GLY A 62 -4.23 -3.86 20.85
N THR A 63 -3.29 -3.07 21.34
CA THR A 63 -3.54 -1.79 22.05
C THR A 63 -3.77 -0.62 21.08
N PRO A 64 -4.45 0.47 21.50
CA PRO A 64 -4.56 1.71 20.72
C PRO A 64 -3.22 2.29 20.25
N GLU A 65 -2.12 2.02 20.95
CA GLU A 65 -0.79 2.42 20.48
C GLU A 65 -0.39 1.74 19.16
N ASN A 66 -0.91 0.55 18.85
CA ASN A 66 -0.64 -0.10 17.56
C ASN A 66 -1.30 0.58 16.37
N GLU A 67 -2.47 1.22 16.56
CA GLU A 67 -3.09 1.97 15.47
C GLU A 67 -2.18 3.15 15.08
N ARG A 68 -1.56 3.79 16.06
CA ARG A 68 -0.56 4.83 15.84
C ARG A 68 0.70 4.27 15.16
N THR A 69 1.21 3.13 15.61
CA THR A 69 2.38 2.47 15.00
C THR A 69 2.13 2.09 13.55
N MET A 70 0.99 1.46 13.24
CA MET A 70 0.60 1.11 11.87
C MET A 70 0.42 2.36 10.99
N TYR A 71 -0.10 3.45 11.57
CA TYR A 71 -0.22 4.72 10.87
C TYR A 71 1.16 5.32 10.54
N ILE A 72 2.09 5.36 11.50
CA ILE A 72 3.47 5.81 11.30
C ILE A 72 4.17 4.94 10.24
N TRP A 73 3.99 3.61 10.27
CA TRP A 73 4.51 2.72 9.24
C TRP A 73 3.99 3.05 7.85
N SER A 74 2.75 3.49 7.73
CA SER A 74 2.19 3.86 6.45
C SER A 74 2.81 5.16 5.92
N LEU A 75 3.07 6.13 6.79
CA LEU A 75 3.81 7.35 6.44
C LEU A 75 5.27 7.03 6.06
N GLN A 76 5.95 6.17 6.82
CA GLN A 76 7.31 5.68 6.48
C GLN A 76 7.34 5.02 5.11
N ARG A 77 6.39 4.13 4.80
CA ARG A 77 6.31 3.50 3.47
C ARG A 77 6.09 4.51 2.35
N ASN A 78 5.25 5.51 2.57
CA ASN A 78 5.08 6.60 1.61
C ASN A 78 6.38 7.40 1.44
N TYR A 79 7.11 7.68 2.51
CA TYR A 79 8.41 8.36 2.45
C TYR A 79 9.50 7.53 1.77
N GLU A 80 9.56 6.22 2.00
CA GLU A 80 10.48 5.33 1.27
C GLU A 80 10.15 5.29 -0.23
N PHE A 81 8.87 5.44 -0.58
CA PHE A 81 8.41 5.39 -1.96
C PHE A 81 8.55 6.73 -2.70
N PHE A 82 8.04 7.82 -2.13
CA PHE A 82 8.00 9.15 -2.73
C PHE A 82 9.13 10.09 -2.27
N GLY A 83 9.76 9.81 -1.13
CA GLY A 83 10.70 10.72 -0.47
C GLY A 83 10.02 11.92 0.16
N ASP A 84 10.79 12.96 0.42
CA ASP A 84 10.24 14.25 0.85
C ASP A 84 9.59 14.98 -0.34
N ILE A 85 8.28 14.83 -0.47
CA ILE A 85 7.49 15.42 -1.56
C ILE A 85 7.35 16.94 -1.47
N PHE A 86 7.67 17.53 -0.32
CA PHE A 86 7.55 18.98 -0.09
C PHE A 86 8.82 19.70 -0.55
N ASN A 87 9.97 19.02 -0.50
CA ASN A 87 11.26 19.55 -0.95
C ASN A 87 11.75 18.95 -2.29
N SER A 88 10.95 18.14 -2.97
CA SER A 88 11.28 17.56 -4.27
C SER A 88 10.18 17.78 -5.32
N SER A 89 10.54 17.68 -6.60
CA SER A 89 9.58 17.75 -7.69
C SER A 89 9.12 16.35 -8.10
N PHE A 90 7.83 16.22 -8.45
CA PHE A 90 7.30 14.96 -8.99
C PHE A 90 8.07 14.49 -10.23
N ASN A 91 8.54 15.41 -11.08
CA ASN A 91 9.30 15.07 -12.28
C ASN A 91 10.67 14.47 -11.97
N ASP A 92 11.35 14.98 -10.94
CA ASP A 92 12.64 14.43 -10.51
C ASP A 92 12.45 13.07 -9.84
N TRP A 93 11.41 12.94 -9.00
CA TRP A 93 11.02 11.64 -8.46
C TRP A 93 10.70 10.65 -9.59
N TRP A 94 9.88 11.03 -10.57
CA TRP A 94 9.46 10.15 -11.66
C TRP A 94 10.62 9.64 -12.50
N LYS A 95 11.63 10.49 -12.76
CA LYS A 95 12.85 10.11 -13.49
C LYS A 95 13.72 9.14 -12.69
N ASN A 96 13.80 9.34 -11.37
CA ASN A 96 14.68 8.59 -10.49
C ASN A 96 14.01 7.40 -9.80
N ARG A 97 12.69 7.26 -9.92
CA ARG A 97 11.95 6.17 -9.30
C ARG A 97 12.53 4.86 -9.82
N LYS A 98 13.01 4.02 -8.91
CA LYS A 98 13.31 2.64 -9.25
C LYS A 98 11.98 2.04 -9.70
N LYS A 99 11.86 1.66 -10.98
CA LYS A 99 10.76 0.80 -11.40
C LYS A 99 10.71 -0.35 -10.38
N ARG A 100 9.53 -0.63 -9.80
CA ARG A 100 9.38 -1.76 -8.88
C ARG A 100 10.06 -2.95 -9.57
N LYS A 101 11.10 -3.49 -8.94
CA LYS A 101 11.81 -4.65 -9.48
C LYS A 101 10.74 -5.69 -9.79
N ASP A 102 10.80 -6.29 -10.98
CA ASP A 102 9.98 -7.44 -11.31
C ASP A 102 10.03 -8.42 -10.14
N LEU A 103 8.89 -9.04 -9.84
CA LEU A 103 8.75 -10.02 -8.76
C LEU A 103 9.94 -10.99 -8.86
N ARG A 104 10.88 -10.87 -7.92
CA ARG A 104 12.07 -11.71 -7.93
C ARG A 104 11.64 -13.11 -7.50
N VAL A 105 11.77 -14.06 -8.40
CA VAL A 105 11.76 -15.47 -8.03
C VAL A 105 13.00 -15.70 -7.17
N LEU A 106 12.80 -16.04 -5.91
CA LEU A 106 13.88 -16.38 -4.99
C LEU A 106 14.07 -17.90 -5.03
N ASP A 107 15.22 -18.37 -5.50
CA ASP A 107 15.61 -19.77 -5.35
C ASP A 107 16.05 -19.99 -3.90
N LEU A 108 15.34 -20.85 -3.17
CA LEU A 108 15.66 -21.17 -1.78
C LEU A 108 16.98 -21.94 -1.63
N ASN A 109 17.53 -22.45 -2.73
CA ASN A 109 18.86 -23.08 -2.75
C ASN A 109 19.99 -22.08 -2.99
N ASP A 110 19.68 -20.82 -3.31
CA ASP A 110 20.68 -19.77 -3.49
C ASP A 110 21.40 -19.51 -2.16
N GLN A 111 22.72 -19.41 -2.19
CA GLN A 111 23.51 -19.07 -1.00
C GLN A 111 23.14 -17.67 -0.46
N ASP A 112 22.72 -16.76 -1.34
CA ASP A 112 22.32 -15.41 -0.98
C ASP A 112 20.93 -15.35 -0.33
N ILE A 113 20.15 -16.44 -0.35
CA ILE A 113 18.85 -16.50 0.32
C ILE A 113 19.00 -16.22 1.81
N CYS A 114 20.16 -16.57 2.37
CA CYS A 114 20.42 -16.38 3.78
C CYS A 114 20.53 -14.90 4.18
N THR A 115 20.94 -14.05 3.24
CA THR A 115 21.00 -12.61 3.42
C THR A 115 19.63 -11.97 3.14
N MET A 116 18.83 -12.55 2.24
CA MET A 116 17.51 -12.00 1.88
C MET A 116 16.37 -12.40 2.82
N LEU A 117 16.46 -13.54 3.51
CA LEU A 117 15.43 -14.04 4.44
C LEU A 117 16.06 -14.41 5.81
N PRO A 118 16.56 -13.45 6.58
CA PRO A 118 17.30 -13.72 7.83
C PRO A 118 16.44 -14.44 8.88
N GLU A 119 15.11 -14.22 8.90
CA GLU A 119 14.19 -14.93 9.81
C GLU A 119 14.06 -16.41 9.45
N TYR A 120 13.97 -16.72 8.15
CA TYR A 120 13.99 -18.10 7.67
C TYR A 120 15.28 -18.80 8.09
N VAL A 121 16.43 -18.15 7.93
CA VAL A 121 17.73 -18.70 8.33
C VAL A 121 17.78 -18.99 9.83
N ASN A 122 17.33 -18.06 10.66
CA ASN A 122 17.35 -18.24 12.11
C ASN A 122 16.47 -19.42 12.54
N GLN A 123 15.26 -19.55 11.97
CA GLN A 123 14.41 -20.71 12.23
C GLN A 123 15.02 -22.00 11.66
N PHE A 124 15.59 -21.94 10.45
CA PHE A 124 16.23 -23.08 9.82
C PHE A 124 17.45 -23.58 10.62
N ARG A 125 18.31 -22.68 11.12
CA ARG A 125 19.46 -23.00 11.98
C ARG A 125 19.03 -23.61 13.31
N ARG A 126 18.11 -22.96 14.03
CA ARG A 126 17.50 -23.49 15.28
C ARG A 126 16.97 -24.91 15.07
N HIS A 127 16.46 -25.21 13.88
CA HIS A 127 15.98 -26.53 13.51
C HIS A 127 17.08 -27.51 13.08
N MET A 128 18.08 -27.10 12.32
CA MET A 128 19.25 -27.92 11.98
C MET A 128 19.98 -28.37 13.24
N ASP A 129 20.07 -27.49 14.23
CA ASP A 129 20.66 -27.78 15.54
C ASP A 129 19.82 -28.80 16.35
N SER A 130 18.51 -28.89 16.08
CA SER A 130 17.60 -29.87 16.72
C SER A 130 17.67 -31.29 16.14
N LYS A 131 18.47 -31.50 15.07
CA LYS A 131 19.03 -32.76 14.51
C LYS A 131 18.14 -34.01 14.31
N LYS A 132 16.83 -34.02 14.53
CA LYS A 132 16.06 -35.30 14.54
C LYS A 132 15.16 -35.60 13.35
N ILE A 133 14.85 -34.67 12.45
CA ILE A 133 13.85 -34.93 11.40
C ILE A 133 14.26 -34.28 10.08
N ILE A 134 14.45 -35.09 9.03
CA ILE A 134 14.52 -34.61 7.64
C ILE A 134 13.14 -34.05 7.32
N LYS A 135 13.03 -32.74 7.11
CA LYS A 135 11.77 -32.10 6.78
C LYS A 135 11.32 -32.48 5.38
N THR A 136 10.03 -32.75 5.22
CA THR A 136 9.44 -32.79 3.89
C THR A 136 9.36 -31.36 3.33
N PRO A 137 9.28 -31.18 2.00
CA PRO A 137 9.03 -29.87 1.40
C PRO A 137 7.83 -29.14 2.01
N GLU A 138 6.77 -29.84 2.42
CA GLU A 138 5.61 -29.23 3.07
C GLU A 138 5.95 -28.58 4.43
N ASP A 139 6.82 -29.21 5.22
CA ASP A 139 7.24 -28.67 6.52
C ASP A 139 8.12 -27.43 6.38
N SER A 140 8.96 -27.38 5.33
CA SER A 140 9.75 -26.20 4.98
C SER A 140 8.85 -25.04 4.55
N ILE A 141 7.82 -25.31 3.74
CA ILE A 141 6.84 -24.29 3.34
C ILE A 141 6.04 -23.82 4.54
N ARG A 142 5.58 -24.71 5.43
CA ARG A 142 4.87 -24.31 6.65
C ARG A 142 5.71 -23.41 7.55
N LEU A 143 7.01 -23.67 7.64
CA LEU A 143 7.94 -22.82 8.39
C LEU A 143 8.04 -21.43 7.74
N LEU A 144 8.31 -21.39 6.43
CA LEU A 144 8.41 -20.17 5.64
C LEU A 144 7.14 -19.32 5.73
N THR A 145 5.98 -19.95 5.59
CA THR A 145 4.68 -19.26 5.60
C THR A 145 4.31 -18.74 7.00
N LYS A 146 4.85 -19.34 8.06
CA LYS A 146 4.69 -18.86 9.44
C LYS A 146 5.64 -17.71 9.79
N ALA A 147 6.83 -17.69 9.19
CA ALA A 147 7.85 -16.68 9.43
C ALA A 147 7.59 -15.41 8.61
N GLU A 148 7.22 -15.56 7.34
CA GLU A 148 7.21 -14.48 6.35
C GLU A 148 5.83 -14.37 5.69
N CYS A 149 4.99 -13.46 6.19
CA CYS A 149 3.62 -13.26 5.72
C CYS A 149 3.52 -12.41 4.43
N SER A 150 4.63 -11.83 3.97
CA SER A 150 4.67 -10.99 2.76
C SER A 150 4.81 -11.77 1.45
N TYR A 151 5.04 -13.08 1.53
CA TYR A 151 5.33 -13.91 0.35
C TYR A 151 4.33 -15.06 0.22
N VAL A 152 4.03 -15.44 -1.03
CA VAL A 152 3.33 -16.68 -1.35
C VAL A 152 4.39 -17.74 -1.66
N PHE A 153 4.43 -18.79 -0.85
CA PHE A 153 5.32 -19.92 -1.08
C PHE A 153 4.57 -21.04 -1.80
N VAL A 154 5.16 -21.57 -2.87
CA VAL A 154 4.60 -22.66 -3.67
C VAL A 154 5.65 -23.77 -3.79
N ALA A 155 5.27 -25.01 -3.47
CA ALA A 155 6.10 -26.19 -3.76
C ALA A 155 5.86 -26.60 -5.21
N VAL A 156 6.92 -26.55 -6.03
CA VAL A 156 6.88 -27.06 -7.40
C VAL A 156 7.75 -28.31 -7.46
N PRO A 157 7.19 -29.53 -7.58
CA PRO A 157 7.98 -30.73 -7.81
C PRO A 157 8.74 -30.61 -9.14
N MET A 158 10.05 -30.89 -9.09
CA MET A 158 10.94 -30.86 -10.26
C MET A 158 10.70 -32.03 -11.22
N VAL A 159 10.02 -33.08 -10.75
CA VAL A 159 9.68 -34.28 -11.52
C VAL A 159 8.15 -34.39 -11.56
N GLY A 160 7.60 -34.39 -12.77
CA GLY A 160 6.17 -34.40 -13.00
C GLY A 160 5.78 -33.31 -13.99
N ASN A 161 4.77 -33.60 -14.83
CA ASN A 161 4.26 -32.66 -15.83
C ASN A 161 3.39 -31.56 -15.19
N ILE A 162 3.92 -30.85 -14.18
CA ILE A 162 3.23 -29.67 -13.65
C ILE A 162 3.38 -28.53 -14.63
N THR A 163 2.26 -27.93 -15.01
CA THR A 163 2.24 -26.79 -15.92
C THR A 163 2.21 -25.46 -15.15
N ILE A 164 2.46 -24.37 -15.87
CA ILE A 164 2.33 -23.02 -15.32
C ILE A 164 0.88 -22.76 -14.89
N GLU A 165 -0.12 -23.34 -15.59
CA GLU A 165 -1.52 -23.24 -15.18
C GLU A 165 -1.77 -23.89 -13.82
N ASP A 166 -1.15 -25.04 -13.54
CA ASP A 166 -1.27 -25.72 -12.25
C ASP A 166 -0.68 -24.88 -11.10
N ILE A 167 0.49 -24.28 -11.31
CA ILE A 167 1.13 -23.38 -10.34
C ILE A 167 0.24 -22.15 -10.11
N SER A 168 -0.28 -21.56 -11.18
CA SER A 168 -1.18 -20.41 -11.11
C SER A 168 -2.46 -20.73 -10.34
N LYS A 169 -3.02 -21.93 -10.54
CA LYS A 169 -4.17 -22.44 -9.80
C LYS A 169 -3.85 -22.64 -8.32
N GLN A 170 -2.69 -23.19 -7.97
CA GLN A 170 -2.26 -23.32 -6.58
C GLN A 170 -2.13 -21.95 -5.88
N ILE A 171 -1.54 -20.96 -6.56
CA ILE A 171 -1.45 -19.59 -6.05
C ILE A 171 -2.86 -19.00 -5.84
N ALA A 172 -3.76 -19.21 -6.79
CA ALA A 172 -5.15 -18.75 -6.68
C ALA A 172 -5.86 -19.39 -5.48
N ASP A 173 -5.67 -20.69 -5.24
CA ASP A 173 -6.25 -21.42 -4.11
C ASP A 173 -5.69 -20.97 -2.77
N ILE A 174 -4.37 -20.72 -2.67
CA ILE A 174 -3.74 -20.16 -1.47
C ILE A 174 -4.34 -18.79 -1.16
N ARG A 175 -4.43 -17.91 -2.17
CA ARG A 175 -5.06 -16.59 -2.04
C ARG A 175 -6.54 -16.72 -1.62
N LEU A 176 -7.26 -17.71 -2.15
CA LEU A 176 -8.66 -17.95 -1.78
C LEU A 176 -8.80 -18.43 -0.33
N LYS A 177 -7.88 -19.28 0.15
CA LYS A 177 -7.82 -19.70 1.56
C LYS A 177 -7.50 -18.53 2.48
N TRP A 178 -6.54 -17.69 2.12
CA TRP A 178 -6.24 -16.46 2.88
C TRP A 178 -7.46 -15.56 2.96
N LYS A 179 -8.18 -15.34 1.85
CA LYS A 179 -9.46 -14.61 1.86
C LYS A 179 -10.53 -15.17 2.81
N LYS A 180 -10.43 -16.45 3.21
CA LYS A 180 -11.35 -17.08 4.18
C LYS A 180 -10.84 -17.00 5.62
N ASP A 181 -9.53 -16.83 5.83
CA ASP A 181 -8.91 -16.68 7.15
C ASP A 181 -9.42 -15.41 7.83
N LEU A 182 -9.79 -15.51 9.11
CA LEU A 182 -10.36 -14.40 9.87
C LEU A 182 -9.40 -13.21 9.94
N VAL A 183 -8.10 -13.45 10.10
CA VAL A 183 -7.10 -12.38 10.20
C VAL A 183 -7.01 -11.62 8.88
N TYR A 184 -6.94 -12.35 7.76
CA TYR A 184 -6.91 -11.75 6.44
C TYR A 184 -8.25 -11.10 6.08
N ARG A 185 -9.39 -11.69 6.48
CA ARG A 185 -10.70 -11.09 6.29
C ARG A 185 -10.83 -9.80 7.07
N VAL A 186 -10.33 -9.71 8.30
CA VAL A 186 -10.39 -8.48 9.10
C VAL A 186 -9.46 -7.44 8.47
N ALA A 187 -8.25 -7.80 8.06
CA ALA A 187 -7.33 -6.89 7.37
C ALA A 187 -7.88 -6.43 6.00
N ASP A 188 -8.36 -7.34 5.16
CA ASP A 188 -8.97 -7.08 3.85
C ASP A 188 -10.31 -6.34 4.00
N TYR A 189 -11.09 -6.60 5.05
CA TYR A 189 -12.30 -5.87 5.38
C TYR A 189 -12.01 -4.45 5.83
N ILE A 190 -11.01 -4.25 6.70
CA ILE A 190 -10.58 -2.92 7.12
C ILE A 190 -10.04 -2.16 5.91
N PHE A 191 -9.20 -2.80 5.09
CA PHE A 191 -8.69 -2.25 3.83
C PHE A 191 -9.83 -1.87 2.87
N LYS A 192 -10.78 -2.76 2.60
CA LYS A 192 -11.90 -2.50 1.67
C LYS A 192 -12.92 -1.52 2.22
N ARG A 193 -13.21 -1.55 3.53
CA ARG A 193 -14.25 -0.72 4.16
C ARG A 193 -13.77 0.70 4.43
N PHE A 194 -12.49 0.87 4.78
CA PHE A 194 -11.96 2.17 5.16
C PHE A 194 -11.05 2.79 4.09
N ALA A 195 -10.42 1.98 3.22
CA ALA A 195 -9.38 2.50 2.33
C ALA A 195 -9.71 2.43 0.82
N MET A 196 -10.56 1.51 0.38
CA MET A 196 -11.05 1.53 -1.00
C MET A 196 -12.21 2.53 -1.13
N PRO A 197 -12.21 3.43 -2.13
CA PRO A 197 -13.43 4.15 -2.47
C PRO A 197 -14.51 3.13 -2.85
N ILE A 198 -15.71 3.33 -2.31
CA ILE A 198 -16.88 2.42 -2.41
C ILE A 198 -17.32 2.17 -3.87
N SER A 199 -16.75 2.91 -4.83
CA SER A 199 -16.94 2.76 -6.28
C SER A 199 -15.64 3.03 -7.03
N ARG A 200 -15.49 2.48 -8.25
CA ARG A 200 -14.46 2.93 -9.20
C ARG A 200 -14.66 4.42 -9.44
N VAL A 201 -13.78 5.25 -8.88
CA VAL A 201 -13.80 6.72 -9.07
C VAL A 201 -13.07 7.01 -10.36
N ARG A 202 -13.65 7.83 -11.24
CA ARG A 202 -12.96 8.20 -12.48
C ARG A 202 -11.82 9.18 -12.18
N TYR A 203 -10.76 9.13 -12.98
CA TYR A 203 -9.63 10.05 -12.86
C TYR A 203 -10.02 11.54 -12.78
N GLU A 204 -10.95 11.97 -13.63
CA GLU A 204 -11.44 13.36 -13.63
C GLU A 204 -12.24 13.71 -12.36
N GLU A 205 -12.92 12.73 -11.75
CA GLU A 205 -13.57 12.93 -10.46
C GLU A 205 -12.53 13.10 -9.35
N LEU A 206 -11.46 12.30 -9.35
CA LEU A 206 -10.37 12.46 -8.38
C LEU A 206 -9.73 13.86 -8.48
N LYS A 207 -9.50 14.38 -9.69
CA LYS A 207 -9.04 15.77 -9.89
C LYS A 207 -10.05 16.79 -9.36
N ARG A 208 -11.33 16.58 -9.65
CA ARG A 208 -12.40 17.47 -9.18
C ARG A 208 -12.44 17.53 -7.65
N TYR A 209 -12.37 16.37 -6.97
CA TYR A 209 -12.41 16.30 -5.52
C TYR A 209 -11.24 17.06 -4.89
N LEU A 210 -10.03 16.86 -5.41
CA LEU A 210 -8.84 17.57 -4.94
C LEU A 210 -8.97 19.10 -5.16
N LYS A 211 -9.46 19.52 -6.33
CA LYS A 211 -9.67 20.95 -6.62
C LYS A 211 -10.69 21.59 -5.67
N VAL A 212 -11.77 20.88 -5.34
CA VAL A 212 -12.77 21.34 -4.36
C VAL A 212 -12.13 21.49 -2.97
N TYR A 213 -11.27 20.54 -2.57
CA TYR A 213 -10.53 20.62 -1.33
C TYR A 213 -9.58 21.83 -1.29
N ASP A 214 -8.79 22.04 -2.34
CA ASP A 214 -7.84 23.16 -2.42
C ASP A 214 -8.54 24.52 -2.35
N LEU A 215 -9.66 24.70 -3.07
CA LEU A 215 -10.46 25.93 -3.00
C LEU A 215 -11.07 26.15 -1.61
N GLN A 216 -11.46 25.07 -0.93
CA GLN A 216 -11.96 25.14 0.44
C GLN A 216 -10.86 25.55 1.43
N GLN A 217 -9.62 25.07 1.24
CA GLN A 217 -8.46 25.48 2.04
C GLN A 217 -8.09 26.96 1.82
N GLN A 218 -8.41 27.52 0.66
CA GLN A 218 -8.28 28.97 0.38
C GLN A 218 -9.38 29.82 1.05
N GLY A 219 -10.31 29.21 1.79
CA GLY A 219 -11.38 29.91 2.51
C GLY A 219 -12.65 30.17 1.70
N LEU A 220 -12.75 29.65 0.47
CA LEU A 220 -13.94 29.82 -0.36
C LEU A 220 -15.11 28.98 0.19
N LYS A 221 -16.31 29.56 0.15
CA LYS A 221 -17.55 28.88 0.53
C LYS A 221 -17.99 27.94 -0.60
N ILE A 222 -18.70 26.85 -0.26
CA ILE A 222 -19.21 25.87 -1.23
C ILE A 222 -20.00 26.51 -2.38
N LYS A 223 -20.75 27.59 -2.12
CA LYS A 223 -21.48 28.34 -3.15
C LYS A 223 -20.55 28.98 -4.19
N GLU A 224 -19.43 29.54 -3.74
CA GLU A 224 -18.42 30.20 -4.60
C GLU A 224 -17.65 29.14 -5.39
N ILE A 225 -17.27 28.04 -4.73
CA ILE A 225 -16.62 26.88 -5.37
C ILE A 225 -17.52 26.31 -6.48
N ALA A 226 -18.81 26.15 -6.22
CA ALA A 226 -19.78 25.66 -7.21
C ALA A 226 -19.89 26.61 -8.41
N ALA A 227 -19.95 27.92 -8.18
CA ALA A 227 -19.99 28.92 -9.25
C ALA A 227 -18.71 28.93 -10.10
N MET A 228 -17.54 28.65 -9.50
CA MET A 228 -16.26 28.57 -10.22
C MET A 228 -16.10 27.29 -11.05
N LEU A 229 -16.55 26.15 -10.52
CA LEU A 229 -16.33 24.83 -11.14
C LEU A 229 -17.44 24.41 -12.10
N ASP A 230 -18.67 24.88 -11.89
CA ASP A 230 -19.80 24.62 -12.79
C ASP A 230 -20.65 25.89 -12.98
N PRO A 231 -20.17 26.88 -13.76
CA PRO A 231 -20.85 28.17 -13.93
C PRO A 231 -22.24 28.05 -14.57
N LYS A 232 -22.52 26.93 -15.25
CA LYS A 232 -23.80 26.68 -15.92
C LYS A 232 -24.91 26.34 -14.94
N ARG A 233 -24.56 25.95 -13.71
CA ARG A 233 -25.54 25.62 -12.67
C ARG A 233 -25.48 26.66 -11.55
N THR A 234 -26.65 27.11 -11.09
CA THR A 234 -26.73 28.10 -10.02
C THR A 234 -26.24 27.50 -8.71
N GLY A 235 -25.12 27.99 -8.17
CA GLY A 235 -24.53 27.49 -6.90
C GLY A 235 -25.44 27.58 -5.66
N GLU A 236 -26.62 28.20 -5.80
CA GLU A 236 -27.68 28.22 -4.78
C GLU A 236 -28.49 26.93 -4.71
N HIS A 237 -28.50 26.11 -5.77
CA HIS A 237 -29.31 24.89 -5.78
C HIS A 237 -28.83 23.89 -4.70
N PRO A 238 -29.72 23.42 -3.80
CA PRO A 238 -29.33 22.54 -2.68
C PRO A 238 -28.60 21.27 -3.12
N ASP A 239 -28.99 20.66 -4.24
CA ASP A 239 -28.35 19.44 -4.75
C ASP A 239 -26.91 19.67 -5.20
N ILE A 240 -26.60 20.86 -5.73
CA ILE A 240 -25.24 21.21 -6.14
C ILE A 240 -24.37 21.37 -4.90
N GLN A 241 -24.86 22.11 -3.90
CA GLN A 241 -24.15 22.25 -2.63
C GLN A 241 -23.92 20.90 -1.95
N ARG A 242 -24.93 20.00 -2.00
CA ARG A 242 -24.80 18.63 -1.48
C ARG A 242 -23.73 17.85 -2.25
N SER A 243 -23.68 17.96 -3.57
CA SER A 243 -22.66 17.33 -4.42
C SER A 243 -21.25 17.79 -4.03
N PHE A 244 -21.02 19.10 -3.92
CA PHE A 244 -19.70 19.64 -3.57
C PHE A 244 -19.28 19.32 -2.13
N ARG A 245 -20.23 19.25 -1.18
CA ARG A 245 -19.95 18.74 0.17
C ARG A 245 -19.53 17.26 0.14
N SER A 246 -20.17 16.45 -0.71
CA SER A 246 -19.78 15.05 -0.91
C SER A 246 -18.38 14.95 -1.50
N ASP A 247 -18.06 15.75 -2.51
CA ASP A 247 -16.72 15.80 -3.11
C ASP A 247 -15.65 16.19 -2.10
N LEU A 248 -15.93 17.17 -1.24
CA LEU A 248 -15.02 17.57 -0.16
C LEU A 248 -14.78 16.44 0.84
N GLN A 249 -15.84 15.73 1.25
CA GLN A 249 -15.70 14.58 2.14
C GLN A 249 -14.90 13.45 1.50
N LYS A 250 -15.13 13.19 0.20
CA LYS A 250 -14.36 12.21 -0.57
C LYS A 250 -12.89 12.59 -0.65
N ALA A 251 -12.57 13.85 -0.93
CA ALA A 251 -11.19 14.34 -0.95
C ALA A 251 -10.47 14.09 0.39
N ARG A 252 -11.12 14.44 1.51
CA ARG A 252 -10.57 14.17 2.86
C ARG A 252 -10.33 12.68 3.12
N ASN A 253 -11.28 11.84 2.73
CA ASN A 253 -11.12 10.40 2.86
C ASN A 253 -9.96 9.89 1.99
N ILE A 254 -9.81 10.39 0.76
CA ILE A 254 -8.69 10.03 -0.13
C ILE A 254 -7.37 10.49 0.49
N ILE A 255 -7.27 11.72 1.02
CA ILE A 255 -6.06 12.20 1.72
C ILE A 255 -5.67 11.23 2.85
N ARG A 256 -6.64 10.85 3.69
CA ARG A 256 -6.39 9.86 4.75
C ARG A 256 -5.99 8.49 4.22
N ASN A 257 -6.54 8.07 3.08
CA ASN A 257 -6.20 6.77 2.49
C ASN A 257 -4.80 6.79 1.86
N VAL A 258 -4.40 7.90 1.24
CA VAL A 258 -3.05 8.02 0.68
C VAL A 258 -1.99 8.04 1.76
N GLU A 259 -2.26 8.61 2.94
CA GLU A 259 -1.40 8.49 4.13
C GLU A 259 -1.19 7.03 4.54
N LEU A 260 -2.21 6.19 4.36
CA LEU A 260 -2.17 4.75 4.60
C LEU A 260 -1.51 3.96 3.46
N GLY A 261 -1.03 4.64 2.41
CA GLY A 261 -0.42 4.03 1.24
C GLY A 261 -1.45 3.45 0.26
N ILE A 262 -2.69 3.93 0.29
CA ILE A 262 -3.82 3.34 -0.45
C ILE A 262 -4.40 4.38 -1.41
N PHE A 263 -4.24 4.13 -2.71
CA PHE A 263 -4.75 5.02 -3.76
C PHE A 263 -5.91 4.36 -4.54
N PRO A 264 -7.02 5.09 -4.82
CA PRO A 264 -8.20 4.63 -5.57
C PRO A 264 -7.97 3.82 -6.85
N GLU A 265 -6.89 4.13 -7.56
CA GLU A 265 -6.51 3.46 -8.81
C GLU A 265 -5.13 2.82 -8.73
N GLU A 266 -4.73 2.24 -7.58
CA GLU A 266 -3.51 1.42 -7.57
C GLU A 266 -3.60 0.44 -8.75
N PRO A 267 -2.65 0.52 -9.71
CA PRO A 267 -2.68 -0.37 -10.85
C PRO A 267 -2.54 -1.77 -10.27
N ILE A 268 -3.61 -2.56 -10.37
CA ILE A 268 -3.50 -4.00 -10.24
C ILE A 268 -2.53 -4.37 -11.34
N LEU A 269 -1.29 -4.68 -10.96
CA LEU A 269 -0.29 -5.24 -11.86
C LEU A 269 -0.86 -6.56 -12.36
N VAL A 270 -1.60 -6.48 -13.46
CA VAL A 270 -1.72 -7.63 -14.35
C VAL A 270 -0.31 -7.74 -14.92
N PRO A 271 0.44 -8.82 -14.64
CA PRO A 271 1.73 -9.01 -15.29
C PRO A 271 1.49 -8.81 -16.78
N ASP A 272 2.31 -7.96 -17.41
CA ASP A 272 2.23 -7.71 -18.84
C ASP A 272 2.03 -9.07 -19.52
N SER A 273 0.91 -9.25 -20.22
CA SER A 273 0.86 -10.35 -21.17
C SER A 273 2.10 -10.16 -22.04
N PRO A 274 2.94 -11.18 -22.22
CA PRO A 274 3.94 -11.10 -23.26
C PRO A 274 3.14 -10.91 -24.56
N ASP A 275 3.04 -9.66 -24.99
CA ASP A 275 2.42 -9.31 -26.25
C ASP A 275 3.26 -9.94 -27.37
N GLU A 276 2.48 -10.44 -28.34
CA GLU A 276 2.80 -11.02 -29.64
C GLU A 276 4.02 -10.42 -30.38
#